data_AF-A0A4Y2PXM0-F1
#
_entry.id   AF-A0A4Y2PXM0-F1
#
_cell.length_a   1.000
_cell.length_b   1.000
_cell.length_c   1.000
_cell.angle_alpha   90.00
_cell.angle_beta   90.00
_cell.angle_gamma   90.00
#
_symmetry.space_group_name_H-M   'P 1'
#
loop_
_entity.id
_entity.type
_entity.pdbx_description
1 polymer ?
#
loop_
_entity_poly.entity_id
_entity_poly.type
_entity_poly.pdbx_seq_one_letter_code
_entity_poly.pdbx_strand_id
1 'polypeptide(L)'
;LALPSTAVVGDRFRVSDRPVASIASSVLHDVGLLTSNNSDLLVDKNKLRREKPKVRKHLKFQAFGEAHALPLKGLYFDGRKDSTLIKERVDTKRYTRKSK
;
A
#
# COMPACT_ATOMS: atom_id res chain seq x y z
N LEU A 1 -12.15 -5.95 -15.54
CA LEU A 1 -12.30 -6.37 -14.13
C LEU A 1 -11.41 -5.52 -13.23
N ALA A 2 -11.94 -5.01 -12.12
CA ALA A 2 -11.11 -4.49 -11.03
C ALA A 2 -10.72 -5.65 -10.11
N LEU A 3 -9.49 -5.67 -9.60
CA LEU A 3 -8.94 -6.77 -8.79
C LEU A 3 -8.40 -6.25 -7.44
N PRO A 4 -9.23 -5.56 -6.63
CA PRO A 4 -8.78 -4.91 -5.41
C PRO A 4 -8.24 -5.94 -4.40
N SER A 5 -8.94 -7.04 -4.17
CA SER A 5 -8.52 -8.08 -3.20
C SER A 5 -7.19 -8.73 -3.60
N THR A 6 -7.04 -9.12 -4.86
CA THR A 6 -5.81 -9.73 -5.37
C THR A 6 -4.63 -8.74 -5.30
N ALA A 7 -4.87 -7.46 -5.62
CA ALA A 7 -3.88 -6.41 -5.50
C ALA A 7 -3.46 -6.15 -4.04
N VAL A 8 -4.41 -6.14 -3.08
CA VAL A 8 -4.12 -6.04 -1.63
C VAL A 8 -3.22 -7.18 -1.18
N VAL A 9 -3.57 -8.43 -1.51
CA VAL A 9 -2.80 -9.61 -1.10
C VAL A 9 -1.39 -9.58 -1.70
N GLY A 10 -1.29 -9.31 -3.00
CA GLY A 10 0.01 -9.22 -3.67
C GLY A 10 0.88 -8.09 -3.12
N ASP A 11 0.29 -6.95 -2.73
CA ASP A 11 1.01 -5.84 -2.12
C ASP A 11 1.46 -6.13 -0.68
N ARG A 12 0.61 -6.80 0.11
CA ARG A 12 0.88 -7.22 1.49
C ARG A 12 2.14 -8.09 1.57
N PHE A 13 2.26 -9.08 0.69
CA PHE A 13 3.40 -9.99 0.66
C PHE A 13 4.56 -9.51 -0.24
N ARG A 14 4.47 -8.29 -0.78
CA ARG A 14 5.45 -7.70 -1.72
C ARG A 14 5.79 -8.61 -2.90
N VAL A 15 4.80 -9.39 -3.35
CA VAL A 15 4.97 -10.33 -4.47
C VAL A 15 4.91 -9.57 -5.79
N SER A 16 5.73 -10.02 -6.76
CA SER A 16 5.71 -9.50 -8.13
C SER A 16 4.34 -9.67 -8.78
N ASP A 17 3.96 -8.75 -9.67
CA ASP A 17 2.64 -8.77 -10.32
C ASP A 17 2.45 -10.00 -11.22
N ARG A 18 3.54 -10.55 -11.80
CA ARG A 18 3.48 -11.72 -12.69
C ARG A 18 2.99 -13.00 -11.96
N PRO A 19 3.62 -13.46 -10.87
CA PRO A 19 3.14 -14.65 -10.16
C PRO A 19 1.73 -14.47 -9.60
N VAL A 20 1.38 -13.29 -9.08
CA VAL A 20 0.02 -13.00 -8.60
C VAL A 20 -1.00 -13.11 -9.74
N ALA A 21 -0.68 -12.58 -10.92
CA ALA A 21 -1.52 -12.67 -12.11
C ALA A 21 -1.69 -14.13 -12.59
N SER A 22 -0.62 -14.91 -12.55
CA SER A 22 -0.64 -16.33 -12.93
C SER A 22 -1.52 -17.15 -11.98
N ILE A 23 -1.38 -16.95 -10.68
CA ILE A 23 -2.20 -17.64 -9.66
C ILE A 23 -3.66 -17.25 -9.82
N ALA A 24 -3.96 -15.95 -9.96
CA ALA A 24 -5.33 -15.48 -10.13
C ALA A 24 -5.97 -16.04 -11.42
N SER A 25 -5.22 -16.09 -12.52
CA SER A 25 -5.71 -16.67 -13.77
C SER A 25 -5.92 -18.19 -13.66
N SER A 26 -5.03 -18.91 -12.97
CA SER A 26 -5.21 -20.35 -12.70
C SER A 26 -6.50 -20.60 -11.92
N VAL A 27 -6.72 -19.86 -10.83
CA VAL A 27 -7.94 -20.01 -10.02
C VAL A 27 -9.18 -19.72 -10.86
N LEU A 28 -9.18 -18.67 -11.68
CA LEU A 28 -10.30 -18.35 -12.58
C LEU A 28 -10.57 -19.44 -13.62
N HIS A 29 -9.54 -20.14 -14.07
CA HIS A 29 -9.67 -21.29 -14.96
C HIS A 29 -10.24 -22.50 -14.21
N ASP A 30 -9.75 -22.78 -12.99
CA ASP A 30 -10.22 -23.90 -12.17
C ASP A 30 -11.70 -23.73 -11.76
N VAL A 31 -12.16 -22.50 -11.53
CA VAL A 31 -13.58 -22.21 -11.25
C VAL A 31 -14.44 -22.11 -12.51
N GLY A 32 -13.88 -22.36 -13.70
CA GLY A 32 -14.61 -22.36 -14.98
C GLY A 32 -15.06 -20.97 -15.46
N LEU A 33 -14.56 -19.89 -14.86
CA LEU A 33 -14.83 -18.52 -15.30
C LEU A 33 -14.02 -18.16 -16.54
N LEU A 34 -12.80 -18.69 -16.65
CA LEU A 34 -12.01 -18.64 -17.87
C LEU A 34 -12.24 -19.91 -18.68
N THR A 35 -12.75 -19.75 -19.89
CA THR A 35 -12.83 -20.81 -20.90
C THR A 35 -11.86 -20.51 -22.04
N SER A 36 -11.51 -21.52 -22.84
CA SER A 36 -10.59 -21.36 -23.98
C SER A 36 -10.99 -20.27 -24.96
N ASN A 37 -12.29 -19.96 -25.04
CA ASN A 37 -12.85 -19.04 -26.01
C ASN A 37 -13.06 -17.63 -25.44
N ASN A 38 -13.03 -17.45 -24.12
CA ASN A 38 -13.33 -16.18 -23.45
C ASN A 38 -12.17 -15.78 -22.52
N SER A 39 -11.24 -14.98 -23.03
CA SER A 39 -10.05 -14.49 -22.29
C SER A 39 -10.26 -13.13 -21.62
N ASP A 40 -11.45 -12.53 -21.69
CA ASP A 40 -11.68 -11.17 -21.19
C ASP A 40 -11.42 -11.04 -19.67
N LEU A 41 -11.69 -12.12 -18.94
CA LEU A 41 -11.48 -12.22 -17.50
C LEU A 41 -10.02 -12.52 -17.12
N LEU A 42 -9.12 -12.72 -18.08
CA LEU A 42 -7.73 -13.11 -17.82
C LEU A 42 -7.05 -12.06 -16.94
N VAL A 43 -6.40 -12.48 -15.87
CA VAL A 43 -5.66 -11.56 -15.02
C VAL A 43 -4.25 -11.44 -15.56
N ASP A 44 -3.94 -10.30 -16.17
CA ASP A 44 -2.58 -9.97 -16.59
C ASP A 44 -1.85 -9.06 -15.57
N LYS A 45 -0.53 -9.02 -15.67
CA LYS A 45 0.32 -8.18 -14.80
C LYS A 45 -0.02 -6.69 -14.89
N ASN A 46 -0.46 -6.19 -16.04
CA ASN A 46 -0.80 -4.79 -16.26
C ASN A 46 -2.12 -4.43 -15.57
N LYS A 47 -3.10 -5.34 -15.54
CA LYS A 47 -4.34 -5.18 -14.76
C LYS A 47 -4.00 -4.98 -13.27
N LEU A 48 -3.14 -5.83 -12.70
CA LEU A 48 -2.68 -5.67 -11.31
C LEU A 48 -1.86 -4.39 -11.10
N ARG A 49 -0.96 -4.06 -12.02
CA ARG A 49 -0.15 -2.83 -11.95
C ARG A 49 -1.00 -1.55 -11.92
N ARG A 50 -2.16 -1.54 -12.60
CA ARG A 50 -3.12 -0.42 -12.59
C ARG A 50 -3.92 -0.35 -11.29
N GLU A 51 -4.23 -1.49 -10.67
CA GLU A 51 -5.05 -1.57 -9.46
C GLU A 51 -4.24 -1.31 -8.17
N LYS A 52 -3.01 -1.82 -8.06
CA LYS A 52 -2.12 -1.63 -6.89
C LYS A 52 -2.02 -0.18 -6.39
N PRO A 53 -1.76 0.85 -7.22
CA PRO A 53 -1.66 2.22 -6.73
C PRO A 53 -3.00 2.75 -6.18
N LYS A 54 -4.13 2.34 -6.75
CA LYS A 54 -5.47 2.72 -6.27
C LYS A 54 -5.73 2.14 -4.88
N VAL A 55 -5.42 0.85 -4.73
CA VAL A 55 -5.51 0.12 -3.45
C VAL A 55 -4.61 0.76 -2.39
N ARG A 56 -3.34 1.04 -2.71
CA ARG A 56 -2.41 1.70 -1.79
C ARG A 56 -2.91 3.08 -1.37
N LYS A 57 -3.44 3.87 -2.31
CA LYS A 57 -4.02 5.17 -2.01
C LYS A 57 -5.19 5.02 -1.05
N HIS A 58 -6.16 4.14 -1.37
CA HIS A 58 -7.32 3.89 -0.54
C HIS A 58 -6.95 3.42 0.88
N LEU A 59 -6.04 2.45 0.99
CA LEU A 59 -5.57 1.92 2.26
C LEU A 59 -4.85 3.00 3.10
N LYS A 60 -4.06 3.87 2.47
CA LYS A 60 -3.47 5.03 3.16
C LYS A 60 -4.55 5.96 3.69
N PHE A 61 -5.56 6.31 2.88
CA PHE A 61 -6.64 7.18 3.35
C PHE A 61 -7.41 6.57 4.53
N GLN A 62 -7.68 5.26 4.49
CA GLN A 62 -8.29 4.54 5.60
C GLN A 62 -7.39 4.59 6.85
N ALA A 63 -6.11 4.24 6.70
CA ALA A 63 -5.16 4.27 7.81
C ALA A 63 -4.94 5.69 8.38
N PHE A 64 -4.95 6.73 7.55
CA PHE A 64 -4.87 8.13 8.00
C PHE A 64 -6.16 8.54 8.71
N GLY A 65 -7.34 8.17 8.20
CA GLY A 65 -8.61 8.43 8.86
C GLY A 65 -8.70 7.79 10.25
N GLU A 66 -8.27 6.53 10.37
CA GLU A 66 -8.17 5.82 11.65
C GLU A 66 -7.09 6.42 12.57
N ALA A 67 -5.93 6.78 12.03
CA ALA A 67 -4.86 7.39 12.80
C ALA A 67 -5.19 8.82 13.27
N HIS A 68 -6.08 9.56 12.60
CA HIS A 68 -6.55 10.86 13.08
C HIS A 68 -7.57 10.74 14.23
N ALA A 69 -8.12 9.56 14.51
CA ALA A 69 -8.92 9.33 15.71
C ALA A 69 -8.08 9.39 17.01
N LEU A 70 -6.76 9.22 16.89
CA LEU A 70 -5.81 9.37 17.98
C LEU A 70 -4.68 10.32 17.55
N PRO A 71 -4.58 11.54 18.09
CA PRO A 71 -3.47 12.43 17.74
C PRO A 71 -2.15 11.71 17.95
N LEU A 72 -1.38 11.48 16.88
CA LEU A 72 -0.05 10.87 16.94
C LEU A 72 0.84 11.80 17.79
N LYS A 73 0.97 11.48 19.08
CA LYS A 73 1.70 12.31 20.07
C LYS A 73 3.21 12.38 19.81
N GLY A 74 3.76 11.50 18.97
CA GLY A 74 5.16 11.51 18.57
C GLY A 74 5.59 10.20 17.93
N LEU A 75 6.61 10.27 17.07
CA LEU A 75 7.32 9.11 16.53
C LEU A 75 8.55 8.88 17.41
N TYR A 76 8.57 7.79 18.19
CA TYR A 76 9.72 7.44 19.01
C TYR A 76 10.68 6.57 18.21
N PHE A 77 11.94 6.99 18.11
CA PHE A 77 13.00 6.14 17.60
C PHE A 77 13.41 5.16 18.70
N ASP A 78 13.76 3.94 18.31
CA ASP A 78 14.39 2.92 19.16
C ASP A 78 15.40 3.60 20.08
N GLY A 79 15.03 3.73 21.36
CA GLY A 79 15.82 3.66 22.60
C GLY A 79 17.17 4.36 22.74
N ARG A 80 17.91 4.61 21.66
CA ARG A 80 19.09 5.44 21.61
C ARG A 80 18.71 6.82 22.10
N LYS A 81 19.29 7.16 23.24
CA LYS A 81 19.26 8.48 23.88
C LYS A 81 20.08 9.50 23.06
N ASP A 82 19.87 9.51 21.74
CA ASP A 82 20.37 10.53 20.86
C ASP A 82 19.41 11.71 20.99
N SER A 83 19.96 12.91 21.19
CA SER A 83 19.17 14.14 21.38
C SER A 83 18.12 14.28 20.27
N THR A 84 16.83 14.22 20.61
CA THR A 84 15.72 14.36 19.65
C THR A 84 15.82 15.69 18.93
N LEU A 85 15.93 15.68 17.61
CA LEU A 85 15.95 16.91 16.81
C LEU A 85 14.51 17.39 16.57
N ILE A 86 14.20 18.58 17.07
CA ILE A 86 12.92 19.26 16.86
C ILE A 86 13.11 20.26 15.72
N LYS A 87 12.23 20.20 14.71
CA LYS A 87 12.16 21.22 13.67
C LYS A 87 11.09 22.24 14.03
N GLU A 88 11.54 23.43 14.41
CA GLU A 88 10.68 24.56 14.74
C GLU A 88 10.52 25.48 13.54
N ARG A 89 9.31 25.98 13.32
CA ARG A 89 9.03 26.95 12.27
C ARG A 89 8.98 28.33 12.92
N VAL A 90 9.92 29.19 12.54
CA VAL A 90 9.94 30.61 12.92
C VAL A 90 9.83 31.39 11.62
N ASP A 91 8.75 32.16 11.51
CA ASP A 91 8.32 32.85 10.28
C ASP A 91 8.17 31.90 9.07
N THR A 92 8.94 32.15 8.01
CA THR A 92 9.00 31.33 6.79
C THR A 92 10.08 30.26 6.82
N LYS A 93 10.97 30.26 7.83
CA LYS A 93 12.12 29.34 7.89
C LYS A 93 11.92 28.24 8.93
N ARG A 94 12.61 27.11 8.70
CA ARG A 94 12.61 25.95 9.60
C ARG A 94 13.99 25.79 10.21
N TYR A 95 14.05 25.82 11.53
CA TYR A 95 15.29 25.67 12.30
C TYR A 95 15.29 24.32 13.01
N THR A 96 16.46 23.68 13.06
CA THR A 96 16.63 22.41 13.75
C THR A 96 17.32 22.70 15.08
N ARG A 97 16.67 22.32 16.19
CA ARG A 97 17.27 22.38 17.52
C ARG A 97 17.19 21.03 18.20
N LYS A 98 18.13 20.75 19.09
CA LYS A 98 18.07 19.58 19.96
C LYS A 98 17.06 19.85 21.07
N SER A 99 16.18 18.89 21.34
CA SER A 99 15.41 18.86 22.58
C SER A 99 16.38 18.87 23.75
N LYS A 100 16.06 19.68 24.77
CA LYS A 100 16.75 19.65 26.06
C LYS A 100 16.47 18.34 26.79
#